data_AF-A0A6J5JVU6-F1
#
_entry.id   AF-A0A6J5JVU6-F1
#
_cell.length_a   1.000
_cell.length_b   1.000
_cell.length_c   1.000
_cell.angle_alpha   90.00
_cell.angle_beta   90.00
_cell.angle_gamma   90.00
#
_symmetry.space_group_name_H-M   'P 1'
#
loop_
_entity.id
_entity.type
_entity.pdbx_description
1 polymer ?
#
loop_
_entity_poly.entity_id
_entity_poly.type
_entity_poly.pdbx_seq_one_letter_code
_entity_poly.pdbx_strand_id
1 'polypeptide(L)'
;MSTFSGDAQSADKHAIARKSTFVSIVLNVVLATFQIVVGVIAHSQALIADGVHSISDLISDFVVLVANRHSGASPDADHNYGHSRYETVASLFLGAILIAVGVGMLWRAGDRLVNLENIPAVHFSALLVALTVLVSKEALFRYMLREARRVRSAMLVANAWHARSDAASSLVVAIGIVGSLAGVRLLDPIAAAIVGFMVARMGWTFGYDALQDLSDRALAMSHRQLKVGTAGAA
;
A
#
# COMPACT_ATOMS: atom_id res chain seq x y z
N MET A 1 -35.35 11.02 -23.44
CA MET A 1 -35.60 9.75 -22.73
C MET A 1 -34.30 8.96 -22.54
N SER A 2 -33.22 9.60 -22.06
CA SER A 2 -31.86 9.01 -21.93
C SER A 2 -31.19 9.25 -20.56
N THR A 3 -31.86 9.95 -19.65
CA THR A 3 -31.32 10.28 -18.31
C THR A 3 -31.43 9.10 -17.34
N PHE A 4 -32.51 8.32 -17.38
CA PHE A 4 -32.71 7.16 -16.48
C PHE A 4 -31.69 6.02 -16.66
N SER A 5 -31.11 5.84 -17.86
CA SER A 5 -30.11 4.81 -18.13
C SER A 5 -28.70 5.16 -17.60
N GLY A 6 -28.39 6.46 -17.47
CA GLY A 6 -27.10 6.93 -16.96
C GLY A 6 -26.98 6.73 -15.45
N ASP A 7 -28.05 7.06 -14.71
CA ASP A 7 -28.05 7.01 -13.24
C ASP A 7 -28.00 5.56 -12.72
N ALA A 8 -28.75 4.64 -13.33
CA ALA A 8 -28.72 3.21 -12.98
C ALA A 8 -27.34 2.59 -13.23
N GLN A 9 -26.71 2.90 -14.38
CA GLN A 9 -25.37 2.39 -14.71
C GLN A 9 -24.28 2.98 -13.78
N SER A 10 -24.47 4.20 -13.29
CA SER A 10 -23.58 4.86 -12.33
C SER A 10 -23.70 4.23 -10.94
N ALA A 11 -24.93 3.97 -10.48
CA ALA A 11 -25.18 3.30 -9.21
C ALA A 11 -24.58 1.89 -9.18
N ASP A 12 -24.73 1.12 -10.27
CA ASP A 12 -24.14 -0.23 -10.40
C ASP A 12 -22.60 -0.19 -10.35
N LYS A 13 -21.97 0.78 -11.03
CA LYS A 13 -20.52 1.00 -10.98
C LYS A 13 -20.02 1.28 -9.56
N HIS A 14 -20.71 2.16 -8.82
CA HIS A 14 -20.33 2.49 -7.45
C HIS A 14 -20.54 1.33 -6.47
N ALA A 15 -21.62 0.56 -6.62
CA ALA A 15 -21.89 -0.62 -5.80
C ALA A 15 -20.83 -1.70 -6.00
N ILE A 16 -20.48 -1.99 -7.27
CA ILE A 16 -19.45 -2.96 -7.63
C ILE A 16 -18.07 -2.50 -7.16
N ALA A 17 -17.74 -1.22 -7.32
CA ALA A 17 -16.52 -0.62 -6.79
C ALA A 17 -16.39 -0.85 -5.28
N ARG A 18 -17.41 -0.45 -4.50
CA ARG A 18 -17.41 -0.57 -3.04
C ARG A 18 -17.29 -2.03 -2.59
N LYS A 19 -18.04 -2.94 -3.22
CA LYS A 19 -17.96 -4.37 -2.91
C LYS A 19 -16.59 -4.95 -3.23
N SER A 20 -16.03 -4.62 -4.39
CA SER A 20 -14.72 -5.09 -4.82
C SER A 20 -13.61 -4.60 -3.88
N THR A 21 -13.62 -3.33 -3.51
CA THR A 21 -12.67 -2.75 -2.55
C THR A 21 -12.81 -3.40 -1.17
N PHE A 22 -14.04 -3.59 -0.67
CA PHE A 22 -14.24 -4.23 0.63
C PHE A 22 -13.72 -5.68 0.67
N VAL A 23 -13.99 -6.47 -0.37
CA VAL A 23 -13.47 -7.84 -0.50
C VAL A 23 -11.94 -7.84 -0.53
N SER A 24 -11.33 -6.91 -1.28
CA SER A 24 -9.87 -6.75 -1.35
C SER A 24 -9.27 -6.46 0.04
N ILE A 25 -9.82 -5.47 0.75
CA ILE A 25 -9.37 -5.06 2.08
C ILE A 25 -9.42 -6.24 3.06
N VAL A 26 -10.58 -6.91 3.18
CA VAL A 26 -10.74 -8.02 4.12
C VAL A 26 -9.78 -9.15 3.80
N LEU A 27 -9.65 -9.50 2.51
CA LEU A 27 -8.74 -10.57 2.10
C LEU A 27 -7.27 -10.21 2.44
N ASN A 28 -6.82 -9.02 2.09
CA ASN A 28 -5.45 -8.58 2.36
C ASN A 28 -5.14 -8.51 3.86
N VAL A 29 -6.07 -8.05 4.70
CA VAL A 29 -5.89 -8.05 6.18
C VAL A 29 -5.71 -9.47 6.70
N VAL A 30 -6.57 -10.41 6.28
CA VAL A 30 -6.52 -11.80 6.74
C VAL A 30 -5.22 -12.47 6.29
N LEU A 31 -4.87 -12.32 5.01
CA LEU A 31 -3.65 -12.88 4.45
C LEU A 31 -2.41 -12.30 5.13
N ALA A 32 -2.30 -10.98 5.26
CA ALA A 32 -1.15 -10.33 5.87
C ALA A 32 -0.94 -10.75 7.32
N THR A 33 -2.03 -10.85 8.10
CA THR A 33 -1.97 -11.34 9.48
C THR A 33 -1.43 -12.77 9.53
N PHE A 34 -1.95 -13.64 8.67
CA PHE A 34 -1.52 -15.04 8.61
C PHE A 34 -0.05 -15.18 8.17
N GLN A 35 0.39 -14.36 7.21
CA GLN A 35 1.78 -14.30 6.74
C GLN A 35 2.76 -13.90 7.85
N ILE A 36 2.42 -12.87 8.63
CA ILE A 36 3.30 -12.42 9.72
C ILE A 36 3.40 -13.50 10.80
N VAL A 37 2.26 -14.05 11.24
CA VAL A 37 2.24 -15.09 12.29
C VAL A 37 3.02 -16.33 11.85
N VAL A 38 2.71 -16.87 10.67
CA VAL A 38 3.39 -18.08 10.19
C VAL A 38 4.83 -17.79 9.77
N GLY A 39 5.13 -16.61 9.23
CA GLY A 39 6.48 -16.21 8.88
C GLY A 39 7.42 -16.16 10.08
N VAL A 40 6.94 -15.67 11.23
CA VAL A 40 7.70 -15.70 12.50
C VAL A 40 7.94 -17.14 12.95
N ILE A 41 6.91 -17.98 12.97
CA ILE A 41 7.00 -19.39 13.40
C ILE A 41 7.89 -20.20 12.46
N ALA A 42 7.83 -19.93 11.16
CA ALA A 42 8.57 -20.65 10.13
C ALA A 42 9.96 -20.06 9.83
N HIS A 43 10.36 -19.01 10.55
CA HIS A 43 11.61 -18.28 10.38
C HIS A 43 11.86 -17.71 8.97
N SER A 44 10.80 -17.42 8.20
CA SER A 44 10.90 -16.82 6.87
C SER A 44 10.79 -15.30 6.94
N GLN A 45 11.89 -14.61 6.63
CA GLN A 45 11.89 -13.15 6.55
C GLN A 45 11.11 -12.67 5.33
N ALA A 46 11.17 -13.41 4.21
CA ALA A 46 10.44 -13.05 3.00
C ALA A 46 8.93 -13.07 3.22
N LEU A 47 8.43 -14.06 3.97
CA LEU A 47 6.99 -14.16 4.26
C LEU A 47 6.52 -13.02 5.19
N ILE A 48 7.32 -12.69 6.21
CA ILE A 48 7.04 -11.54 7.10
C ILE A 48 7.05 -10.24 6.27
N ALA A 49 8.04 -10.08 5.39
CA ALA A 49 8.19 -8.93 4.53
C ALA A 49 6.97 -8.69 3.66
N ASP A 50 6.45 -9.74 3.02
CA ASP A 50 5.25 -9.64 2.18
C ASP A 50 3.99 -9.28 2.99
N GLY A 51 3.86 -9.81 4.20
CA GLY A 51 2.78 -9.43 5.11
C GLY A 51 2.86 -7.95 5.54
N VAL A 52 4.05 -7.48 5.87
CA VAL A 52 4.30 -6.06 6.21
C VAL A 52 4.03 -5.15 5.03
N HIS A 53 4.45 -5.53 3.82
CA HIS A 53 4.14 -4.80 2.60
C HIS A 53 2.63 -4.70 2.38
N SER A 54 1.89 -5.81 2.48
CA SER A 54 0.44 -5.79 2.29
C SER A 54 -0.29 -4.90 3.33
N ILE A 55 0.21 -4.82 4.57
CA ILE A 55 -0.32 -3.89 5.58
C ILE A 55 0.02 -2.44 5.22
N SER A 56 1.25 -2.21 4.77
CA SER A 56 1.72 -0.87 4.36
C SER A 56 0.88 -0.30 3.23
N ASP A 57 0.59 -1.13 2.23
CA ASP A 57 -0.26 -0.78 1.09
C ASP A 57 -1.69 -0.50 1.55
N LEU A 58 -2.25 -1.33 2.42
CA LEU A 58 -3.60 -1.11 2.96
C LEU A 58 -3.73 0.21 3.74
N ILE A 59 -2.73 0.53 4.58
CA ILE A 59 -2.72 1.78 5.34
C ILE A 59 -2.57 2.97 4.38
N SER A 60 -1.70 2.84 3.37
CA SER A 60 -1.49 3.85 2.34
C SER A 60 -2.77 4.12 1.55
N ASP A 61 -3.46 3.08 1.10
CA ASP A 61 -4.76 3.16 0.43
C ASP A 61 -5.81 3.84 1.30
N PHE A 62 -5.83 3.53 2.60
CA PHE A 62 -6.75 4.16 3.55
C PHE A 62 -6.47 5.66 3.69
N VAL A 63 -5.20 6.06 3.83
CA VAL A 63 -4.81 7.48 3.90
C VAL A 63 -5.20 8.22 2.63
N VAL A 64 -4.94 7.63 1.45
CA VAL A 64 -5.35 8.20 0.16
C VAL A 64 -6.87 8.30 0.06
N LEU A 65 -7.61 7.28 0.50
CA LEU A 65 -9.07 7.28 0.48
C LEU A 65 -9.65 8.37 1.40
N VAL A 66 -9.11 8.53 2.60
CA VAL A 66 -9.50 9.59 3.54
C VAL A 66 -9.21 10.96 2.95
N ALA A 67 -8.02 11.15 2.39
CA ALA A 67 -7.61 12.40 1.75
C ALA A 67 -8.52 12.78 0.58
N ASN A 68 -8.88 11.82 -0.27
CA ASN A 68 -9.75 12.06 -1.41
C ASN A 68 -11.21 12.31 -0.97
N ARG A 69 -11.67 11.68 0.12
CA ARG A 69 -13.03 11.90 0.67
C ARG A 69 -13.21 13.29 1.27
N HIS A 70 -12.19 13.85 1.90
CA HIS A 70 -12.25 15.22 2.46
C HIS A 70 -11.88 16.30 1.47
N SER A 71 -11.15 15.98 0.40
CA SER A 71 -10.83 16.93 -0.68
C SER A 71 -12.06 17.37 -1.51
N GLY A 72 -13.20 16.67 -1.38
CA GLY A 72 -14.47 17.04 -2.02
C GLY A 72 -15.44 17.86 -1.13
N ALA A 73 -15.09 18.13 0.13
CA ALA A 73 -15.96 18.88 1.06
C ALA A 73 -15.67 20.38 0.99
N SER A 74 -16.71 21.20 0.79
CA SER A 74 -16.61 22.67 0.85
C SER A 74 -16.14 23.13 2.25
N PRO A 75 -15.42 24.27 2.36
CA PRO A 75 -14.92 24.78 3.64
C PRO A 75 -16.07 25.03 4.62
N ASP A 76 -15.99 24.42 5.82
CA ASP A 76 -17.00 24.59 6.87
C ASP A 76 -16.60 25.71 7.84
N ALA A 77 -17.59 26.43 8.37
CA ALA A 77 -17.43 27.73 9.03
C ALA A 77 -16.59 27.74 10.32
N ASP A 78 -16.33 26.58 10.94
CA ASP A 78 -15.47 26.44 12.12
C ASP A 78 -13.99 26.13 11.80
N HIS A 79 -13.66 25.77 10.55
CA HIS A 79 -12.30 25.42 10.13
C HIS A 79 -11.94 26.06 8.77
N ASN A 80 -11.53 27.32 8.80
CA ASN A 80 -11.10 28.09 7.61
C ASN A 80 -9.86 27.50 6.88
N TYR A 81 -9.18 26.51 7.47
CA TYR A 81 -8.12 25.71 6.85
C TYR A 81 -8.52 24.23 6.94
N GLY A 82 -9.13 23.69 5.88
CA GLY A 82 -9.73 22.35 5.86
C GLY A 82 -8.85 21.21 6.40
N HIS A 83 -9.50 20.08 6.70
CA HIS A 83 -8.93 18.87 7.32
C HIS A 83 -7.65 18.31 6.66
N SER A 84 -7.32 18.80 5.47
CA SER A 84 -6.11 18.47 4.72
C SER A 84 -4.78 18.70 5.49
N ARG A 85 -4.70 19.56 6.52
CA ARG A 85 -3.46 19.68 7.33
C ARG A 85 -3.14 18.40 8.13
N TYR A 86 -4.15 17.77 8.71
CA TYR A 86 -3.96 16.55 9.49
C TYR A 86 -3.62 15.36 8.58
N GLU A 87 -4.18 15.34 7.37
CA GLU A 87 -3.90 14.33 6.36
C GLU A 87 -2.45 14.39 5.87
N THR A 88 -1.93 15.59 5.57
CA THR A 88 -0.53 15.75 5.16
C THR A 88 0.44 15.31 6.27
N VAL A 89 0.15 15.66 7.53
CA VAL A 89 0.95 15.22 8.68
C VAL A 89 0.86 13.69 8.88
N ALA A 90 -0.32 13.11 8.72
CA ALA A 90 -0.51 11.65 8.81
C ALA A 90 0.26 10.91 7.71
N SER A 91 0.22 11.40 6.46
CA SER A 91 1.00 10.87 5.34
C SER A 91 2.50 10.97 5.57
N LEU A 92 2.98 12.10 6.12
CA LEU A 92 4.39 12.29 6.46
C LEU A 92 4.85 11.29 7.54
N PHE A 93 4.04 11.13 8.60
CA PHE A 93 4.32 10.20 9.68
C PHE A 93 4.30 8.74 9.21
N LEU A 94 3.31 8.38 8.39
CA LEU A 94 3.23 7.07 7.75
C LEU A 94 4.47 6.81 6.89
N GLY A 95 4.85 7.77 6.04
CA GLY A 95 6.05 7.66 5.21
C GLY A 95 7.31 7.40 6.03
N ALA A 96 7.48 8.10 7.16
CA ALA A 96 8.60 7.89 8.08
C ALA A 96 8.62 6.48 8.69
N ILE A 97 7.45 5.96 9.12
CA ILE A 97 7.33 4.59 9.64
C ILE A 97 7.69 3.57 8.55
N LEU A 98 7.17 3.72 7.35
CA LEU A 98 7.42 2.80 6.24
C LEU A 98 8.91 2.78 5.85
N ILE A 99 9.57 3.94 5.82
CA ILE A 99 11.02 4.03 5.62
C ILE A 99 11.75 3.27 6.75
N ALA A 100 11.40 3.52 8.01
CA ALA A 100 12.06 2.85 9.14
C ALA A 100 11.90 1.33 9.09
N VAL A 101 10.68 0.85 8.76
CA VAL A 101 10.39 -0.58 8.60
C VAL A 101 11.18 -1.17 7.43
N GLY A 102 11.14 -0.54 6.26
CA GLY A 102 11.86 -1.02 5.06
C GLY A 102 13.38 -1.03 5.24
N VAL A 103 13.95 0.01 5.86
CA VAL A 103 15.38 0.06 6.22
C VAL A 103 15.71 -1.02 7.25
N GLY A 104 14.86 -1.25 8.25
CA GLY A 104 15.04 -2.33 9.22
C GLY A 104 15.06 -3.72 8.58
N MET A 105 14.23 -3.95 7.56
CA MET A 105 14.21 -5.19 6.79
C MET A 105 15.49 -5.34 5.95
N LEU A 106 15.94 -4.28 5.28
CA LEU A 106 17.19 -4.27 4.52
C LEU A 106 18.40 -4.52 5.42
N TRP A 107 18.43 -3.91 6.61
CA TRP A 107 19.49 -4.11 7.59
C TRP A 107 19.55 -5.57 8.06
N ARG A 108 18.40 -6.15 8.41
CA ARG A 108 18.31 -7.57 8.81
C ARG A 108 18.73 -8.51 7.69
N ALA A 109 18.35 -8.21 6.45
CA ALA A 109 18.79 -8.98 5.30
C ALA A 109 20.31 -8.87 5.09
N GLY A 110 20.88 -7.66 5.20
CA GLY A 110 22.32 -7.42 5.11
C GLY A 110 23.12 -8.16 6.18
N ASP A 111 22.65 -8.14 7.44
CA ASP A 111 23.29 -8.87 8.54
C ASP A 111 23.34 -10.38 8.28
N ARG A 112 22.26 -10.94 7.70
CA ARG A 112 22.20 -12.37 7.30
C ARG A 112 23.08 -12.70 6.10
N LEU A 113 23.34 -11.73 5.21
CA LEU A 113 24.28 -11.88 4.09
C LEU A 113 25.74 -11.94 4.58
N VAL A 114 26.06 -11.27 5.69
CA VAL A 114 27.40 -11.31 6.28
C VAL A 114 27.58 -12.53 7.19
N ASN A 115 26.53 -12.92 7.93
CA ASN A 115 26.55 -14.04 8.88
C ASN A 115 25.86 -15.30 8.31
N LEU A 116 26.43 -15.88 7.26
CA LEU A 116 25.85 -17.02 6.52
C LEU A 116 25.66 -18.31 7.36
N GLU A 117 26.50 -18.52 8.38
CA GLU A 117 26.54 -19.78 9.14
C GLU A 117 25.33 -20.01 10.07
N ASN A 118 24.55 -18.96 10.39
CA ASN A 118 23.48 -19.02 11.39
C ASN A 118 22.06 -18.78 10.81
N ILE A 119 21.86 -18.92 9.50
CA ILE A 119 20.53 -18.76 8.91
C ILE A 119 19.65 -19.97 9.31
N PRO A 120 18.60 -19.77 10.15
CA PRO A 120 17.70 -20.85 10.51
C PRO A 120 17.04 -21.41 9.26
N ALA A 121 16.88 -22.73 9.21
CA ALA A 121 16.21 -23.36 8.08
C ALA A 121 14.76 -22.89 8.04
N VAL A 122 14.32 -22.37 6.89
CA VAL A 122 12.93 -22.00 6.67
C VAL A 122 12.08 -23.28 6.74
N HIS A 123 11.00 -23.25 7.50
CA HIS A 123 10.10 -24.41 7.58
C HIS A 123 9.20 -24.49 6.34
N PHE A 124 8.85 -25.73 5.94
CA PHE A 124 7.95 -25.98 4.81
C PHE A 124 6.57 -25.29 4.94
N SER A 125 6.14 -25.01 6.19
CA SER A 125 4.93 -24.22 6.47
C SER A 125 4.97 -22.83 5.80
N ALA A 126 6.14 -22.18 5.72
CA ALA A 126 6.27 -20.89 5.04
C ALA A 126 5.89 -20.98 3.56
N LEU A 127 6.29 -22.05 2.87
CA LEU A 127 5.96 -22.25 1.46
C LEU A 127 4.47 -22.47 1.26
N LEU A 128 3.85 -23.29 2.11
CA LEU A 128 2.42 -23.57 2.04
C LEU A 128 1.59 -22.28 2.18
N VAL A 129 1.99 -21.41 3.10
CA VAL A 129 1.36 -20.09 3.28
C VAL A 129 1.65 -19.15 2.11
N ALA A 130 2.90 -19.06 1.66
CA ALA A 130 3.27 -18.20 0.53
C ALA A 130 2.49 -18.57 -0.74
N LEU A 131 2.32 -19.87 -1.03
CA LEU A 131 1.50 -20.34 -2.14
C LEU A 131 0.02 -20.04 -1.94
N THR A 132 -0.50 -20.22 -0.72
CA THR A 132 -1.90 -19.87 -0.39
C THR A 132 -2.17 -18.39 -0.63
N VAL A 133 -1.25 -17.51 -0.22
CA VAL A 133 -1.33 -16.06 -0.42
C VAL A 133 -1.28 -15.73 -1.91
N LEU A 134 -0.29 -16.28 -2.64
CA LEU A 134 -0.12 -16.06 -4.07
C LEU A 134 -1.40 -16.44 -4.85
N VAL A 135 -1.94 -17.63 -4.58
CA VAL A 135 -3.18 -18.10 -5.20
C VAL A 135 -4.36 -17.20 -4.83
N SER A 136 -4.45 -16.77 -3.58
CA SER A 136 -5.53 -15.89 -3.10
C SER A 136 -5.48 -14.51 -3.75
N LYS A 137 -4.29 -13.89 -3.87
CA LYS A 137 -4.10 -12.59 -4.54
C LYS A 137 -4.36 -12.69 -6.05
N GLU A 138 -3.92 -13.76 -6.71
CA GLU A 138 -4.24 -14.00 -8.13
C GLU A 138 -5.74 -14.23 -8.34
N ALA A 139 -6.42 -14.93 -7.41
CA ALA A 139 -7.87 -15.11 -7.45
C ALA A 139 -8.60 -13.77 -7.26
N LEU A 140 -8.15 -12.93 -6.33
CA LEU A 140 -8.65 -11.58 -6.11
C LEU A 140 -8.50 -10.73 -7.37
N PHE A 141 -7.31 -10.71 -7.99
CA PHE A 141 -7.06 -10.01 -9.25
C PHE A 141 -8.07 -10.44 -10.33
N ARG A 142 -8.26 -11.75 -10.52
CA ARG A 142 -9.21 -12.27 -11.51
C ARG A 142 -10.65 -11.86 -11.20
N TYR A 143 -11.04 -11.86 -9.93
CA TYR A 143 -12.35 -11.39 -9.50
C TYR A 143 -12.53 -9.89 -9.82
N MET A 144 -11.60 -9.04 -9.38
CA MET A 144 -11.65 -7.59 -9.60
C MET A 144 -11.67 -7.25 -11.09
N LEU A 145 -10.86 -7.91 -11.90
CA LEU A 145 -10.80 -7.66 -13.35
C LEU A 145 -12.09 -8.08 -14.06
N ARG A 146 -12.73 -9.18 -13.64
CA ARG A 146 -14.03 -9.61 -14.19
C ARG A 146 -15.10 -8.56 -13.90
N GLU A 147 -15.20 -8.12 -12.65
CA GLU A 147 -16.17 -7.10 -12.25
C GLU A 147 -15.90 -5.74 -12.92
N ALA A 148 -14.65 -5.32 -13.00
CA ALA A 148 -14.24 -4.08 -13.65
C ALA A 148 -14.64 -4.03 -15.14
N ARG A 149 -14.47 -5.15 -15.86
CA ARG A 149 -14.85 -5.28 -17.27
C ARG A 149 -16.37 -5.32 -17.46
N ARG A 150 -17.10 -5.96 -16.53
CA ARG A 150 -18.58 -6.00 -16.56
C ARG A 150 -19.19 -4.60 -16.57
N VAL A 151 -18.65 -3.71 -15.74
CA VAL A 151 -19.14 -2.32 -15.65
C VAL A 151 -18.42 -1.33 -16.56
N ARG A 152 -17.48 -1.81 -17.40
CA ARG A 152 -16.67 -1.00 -18.34
C ARG A 152 -16.01 0.22 -17.67
N SER A 153 -15.46 0.03 -16.46
CA SER A 153 -14.80 1.12 -15.71
C SER A 153 -13.29 1.02 -15.84
N ALA A 154 -12.67 2.01 -16.48
CA ALA A 154 -11.21 2.10 -16.59
C ALA A 154 -10.54 2.22 -15.20
N MET A 155 -11.16 2.93 -14.26
CA MET A 155 -10.64 3.06 -12.88
C MET A 155 -10.63 1.71 -12.15
N LEU A 156 -11.68 0.90 -12.29
CA LEU A 156 -11.71 -0.43 -11.65
C LEU A 156 -10.73 -1.40 -12.31
N VAL A 157 -10.50 -1.26 -13.62
CA VAL A 157 -9.45 -2.03 -14.30
C VAL A 157 -8.08 -1.65 -13.76
N ALA A 158 -7.80 -0.37 -13.56
CA ALA A 158 -6.55 0.08 -12.95
C ALA A 158 -6.37 -0.50 -11.53
N ASN A 159 -7.43 -0.49 -10.70
CA ASN A 159 -7.39 -1.09 -9.36
C ASN A 159 -7.12 -2.61 -9.40
N ALA A 160 -7.68 -3.33 -10.38
CA ALA A 160 -7.36 -4.74 -10.57
C ALA A 160 -5.88 -4.95 -10.94
N TRP A 161 -5.31 -4.11 -11.83
CA TRP A 161 -3.89 -4.18 -12.15
C TRP A 161 -2.98 -3.87 -10.97
N HIS A 162 -3.40 -3.00 -10.05
CA HIS A 162 -2.70 -2.78 -8.79
C HIS A 162 -2.64 -4.07 -7.95
N ALA A 163 -3.77 -4.73 -7.72
CA ALA A 163 -3.81 -6.02 -7.02
C ALA A 163 -2.96 -7.13 -7.70
N ARG A 164 -2.76 -7.05 -9.01
CA ARG A 164 -1.85 -7.94 -9.75
C ARG A 164 -0.38 -7.67 -9.41
N SER A 165 0.00 -6.41 -9.27
CA SER A 165 1.36 -6.03 -8.86
C SER A 165 1.68 -6.60 -7.47
N ASP A 166 0.70 -6.61 -6.56
CA ASP A 166 0.87 -7.21 -5.23
C ASP A 166 1.06 -8.74 -5.32
N ALA A 167 0.31 -9.40 -6.21
CA ALA A 167 0.48 -10.83 -6.47
C ALA A 167 1.87 -11.14 -7.05
N ALA A 168 2.40 -10.26 -7.91
CA ALA A 168 3.75 -10.40 -8.46
C ALA A 168 4.83 -10.22 -7.37
N SER A 169 4.63 -9.31 -6.41
CA SER A 169 5.50 -9.18 -5.24
C SER A 169 5.50 -10.46 -4.38
N SER A 170 4.31 -11.01 -4.09
CA SER A 170 4.19 -12.30 -3.38
C SER A 170 4.79 -13.49 -4.14
N LEU A 171 4.85 -13.44 -5.48
CA LEU A 171 5.52 -14.46 -6.27
C LEU A 171 7.03 -14.43 -6.05
N VAL A 172 7.66 -13.25 -5.95
CA VAL A 172 9.08 -13.12 -5.62
C VAL A 172 9.38 -13.77 -4.26
N VAL A 173 8.48 -13.57 -3.29
CA VAL A 173 8.58 -14.16 -1.95
C VAL A 173 8.47 -15.68 -2.00
N ALA A 174 7.49 -16.22 -2.74
CA ALA A 174 7.33 -17.66 -2.92
C ALA A 174 8.59 -18.29 -3.56
N ILE A 175 9.15 -17.65 -4.58
CA ILE A 175 10.40 -18.10 -5.24
C ILE A 175 11.57 -18.07 -4.24
N GLY A 176 11.69 -17.00 -3.45
CA GLY A 176 12.71 -16.89 -2.41
C GLY A 176 12.65 -18.02 -1.37
N ILE A 177 11.44 -18.37 -0.93
CA ILE A 177 11.20 -19.47 0.02
C ILE A 177 11.51 -20.82 -0.62
N VAL A 178 11.05 -21.09 -1.85
CA VAL A 178 11.39 -22.32 -2.58
C VAL A 178 12.90 -22.48 -2.71
N GLY A 179 13.59 -21.41 -3.08
CA GLY A 179 15.04 -21.41 -3.21
C GLY A 179 15.77 -21.65 -1.88
N SER A 180 15.26 -21.08 -0.80
CA SER A 180 15.77 -21.32 0.56
C SER A 180 15.61 -22.79 0.98
N LEU A 181 14.45 -23.38 0.69
CA LEU A 181 14.16 -24.80 0.96
C LEU A 181 14.98 -25.75 0.07
N ALA A 182 15.34 -25.34 -1.14
CA ALA A 182 16.20 -26.11 -2.06
C ALA A 182 17.69 -26.10 -1.66
N GLY A 183 18.06 -25.44 -0.55
CA GLY A 183 19.41 -25.42 0.02
C GLY A 183 20.10 -24.07 -0.07
N VAL A 184 19.59 -23.11 -0.86
CA VAL A 184 20.16 -21.77 -0.99
C VAL A 184 19.47 -20.83 0.01
N ARG A 185 19.80 -20.99 1.30
CA ARG A 185 19.17 -20.28 2.43
C ARG A 185 19.16 -18.75 2.29
N LEU A 186 20.06 -18.20 1.48
CA LEU A 186 20.19 -16.78 1.20
C LEU A 186 19.02 -16.19 0.38
N LEU A 187 18.29 -17.03 -0.36
CA LEU A 187 17.21 -16.56 -1.23
C LEU A 187 16.01 -16.00 -0.45
N ASP A 188 15.76 -16.47 0.78
CA ASP A 188 14.72 -15.89 1.64
C ASP A 188 15.09 -14.47 2.13
N PRO A 189 16.28 -14.22 2.73
CA PRO A 189 16.75 -12.87 3.02
C PRO A 189 16.82 -11.94 1.80
N ILE A 190 17.21 -12.45 0.62
CA ILE A 190 17.23 -11.64 -0.60
C ILE A 190 15.81 -11.24 -1.01
N ALA A 191 14.86 -12.16 -1.00
CA ALA A 191 13.46 -11.84 -1.29
C ALA A 191 12.89 -10.85 -0.26
N ALA A 192 13.23 -11.02 1.02
CA ALA A 192 12.87 -10.06 2.08
C ALA A 192 13.49 -8.67 1.84
N ALA A 193 14.73 -8.60 1.35
CA ALA A 193 15.39 -7.34 1.02
C ALA A 193 14.71 -6.63 -0.15
N ILE A 194 14.33 -7.38 -1.20
CA ILE A 194 13.61 -6.82 -2.36
C ILE A 194 12.28 -6.19 -1.91
N VAL A 195 11.50 -6.92 -1.11
CA VAL A 195 10.23 -6.40 -0.57
C VAL A 195 10.47 -5.23 0.40
N GLY A 196 11.48 -5.33 1.27
CA GLY A 196 11.87 -4.24 2.17
C GLY A 196 12.26 -2.95 1.43
N PHE A 197 12.94 -3.07 0.29
CA PHE A 197 13.23 -1.94 -0.59
C PHE A 197 11.95 -1.33 -1.19
N MET A 198 10.99 -2.16 -1.61
CA MET A 198 9.69 -1.67 -2.10
C MET A 198 8.94 -0.88 -1.03
N VAL A 199 8.90 -1.38 0.21
CA VAL A 199 8.26 -0.70 1.35
C VAL A 199 8.97 0.62 1.68
N ALA A 200 10.31 0.63 1.71
CA ALA A 200 11.09 1.85 1.94
C ALA A 200 10.84 2.90 0.83
N ARG A 201 10.79 2.47 -0.43
CA ARG A 201 10.47 3.34 -1.57
C ARG A 201 9.05 3.92 -1.46
N MET A 202 8.08 3.12 -1.07
CA MET A 202 6.71 3.59 -0.82
C MET A 202 6.70 4.67 0.27
N GLY A 203 7.36 4.42 1.40
CA GLY A 203 7.49 5.40 2.48
C GLY A 203 8.15 6.70 2.04
N TRP A 204 9.17 6.63 1.18
CA TRP A 204 9.81 7.80 0.59
C TRP A 204 8.86 8.61 -0.27
N THR A 205 8.07 7.96 -1.14
CA THR A 205 7.07 8.65 -1.97
C THR A 205 6.04 9.37 -1.10
N PHE A 206 5.45 8.69 -0.11
CA PHE A 206 4.47 9.33 0.78
C PHE A 206 5.05 10.48 1.60
N GLY A 207 6.26 10.31 2.13
CA GLY A 207 6.94 11.36 2.89
C GLY A 207 7.31 12.57 2.03
N TYR A 208 7.78 12.33 0.81
CA TYR A 208 8.14 13.38 -0.14
C TYR A 208 6.91 14.16 -0.61
N ASP A 209 5.84 13.47 -0.98
CA ASP A 209 4.58 14.11 -1.41
C ASP A 209 4.00 14.98 -0.29
N ALA A 210 4.05 14.50 0.96
CA ALA A 210 3.62 15.27 2.12
C ALA A 210 4.49 16.51 2.39
N LEU A 211 5.81 16.40 2.23
CA LEU A 211 6.73 17.54 2.35
C LEU A 211 6.48 18.60 1.28
N GLN A 212 6.25 18.17 0.03
CA GLN A 212 5.93 19.09 -1.06
C GLN A 212 4.61 19.83 -0.82
N ASP A 213 3.57 19.11 -0.38
CA ASP A 213 2.28 19.74 -0.05
C ASP A 213 2.41 20.74 1.11
N LEU A 214 3.28 20.48 2.10
CA LEU A 214 3.59 21.45 3.16
C LEU A 214 4.36 22.68 2.62
N SER A 215 5.34 22.50 1.74
CA SER A 215 6.14 23.61 1.19
C SER A 215 5.33 24.52 0.26
N ASP A 216 4.51 23.93 -0.61
CA ASP A 216 3.72 24.68 -1.59
C ASP A 216 2.63 25.51 -0.89
N ARG A 217 2.04 24.96 0.18
CA ARG A 217 1.09 25.71 1.03
C ARG A 217 1.74 26.87 1.77
N ALA A 218 2.99 26.71 2.25
CA ALA A 218 3.71 27.80 2.89
C ALA A 218 3.95 28.98 1.92
N LEU A 219 4.29 28.69 0.66
CA LEU A 219 4.46 29.69 -0.38
C LEU A 219 3.14 30.40 -0.74
N ALA A 220 2.03 29.66 -0.84
CA ALA A 220 0.72 30.24 -1.11
C ALA A 220 0.24 31.23 -0.01
N MET A 221 0.56 30.96 1.25
CA MET A 221 0.22 31.84 2.39
C MET A 221 1.01 33.15 2.36
N SER A 222 2.29 33.11 1.98
CA SER A 222 3.14 34.30 1.84
C SER A 222 2.60 35.26 0.76
N HIS A 223 2.17 34.73 -0.39
CA HIS A 223 1.56 35.54 -1.45
C HIS A 223 0.22 36.17 -1.07
N ARG A 224 -0.58 35.50 -0.22
CA ARG A 224 -1.88 36.03 0.21
C ARG A 224 -1.73 37.15 1.25
N GLN A 225 -0.74 37.08 2.14
CA GLN A 225 -0.42 38.16 3.09
C GLN A 225 0.17 39.40 2.39
N LEU A 226 0.98 39.22 1.33
CA LEU A 226 1.49 40.33 0.51
C LEU A 226 0.39 41.09 -0.25
N LYS A 227 -0.70 40.41 -0.68
CA LYS A 227 -1.85 41.07 -1.33
C LYS A 227 -2.76 41.80 -0.33
N VAL A 228 -2.90 41.31 0.89
CA VAL A 228 -3.71 41.97 1.93
C VAL A 228 -2.95 43.16 2.55
N GLY A 229 -1.63 43.07 2.70
CA GLY A 229 -0.79 44.17 3.17
C GLY A 229 -0.67 45.35 2.20
N THR A 230 -0.82 45.12 0.89
CA THR A 230 -0.81 46.20 -0.12
C THR A 230 -2.18 46.81 -0.39
N ALA A 231 -3.27 46.12 -0.07
CA ALA A 231 -4.65 46.63 -0.22
C ALA A 231 -5.15 47.46 0.98
N GLY A 232 -4.43 47.47 2.11
CA GLY A 232 -4.75 48.28 3.30
C GLY A 232 -3.91 49.55 3.46
N ALA A 233 -3.05 49.88 2.49
CA ALA A 233 -2.11 51.00 2.54
C ALA A 233 -2.34 52.07 1.44
N ALA A 234 -3.50 52.05 0.78
CA ALA A 234 -3.96 53.05 -0.18
C ALA A 234 -5.34 53.55 0.23
#